data_AF-L9Z4H9-F1
#
_entry.id   AF-L9Z4H9-F1
#
_cell.length_a   1.000
_cell.length_b   1.000
_cell.length_c   1.000
_cell.angle_alpha   90.00
_cell.angle_beta   90.00
_cell.angle_gamma   90.00
#
_symmetry.space_group_name_H-M   'P 1'
#
loop_
_entity.id
_entity.type
_entity.pdbx_description
1 polymer ?
#
loop_
_entity_poly.entity_id
_entity_poly.type
_entity_poly.pdbx_seq_one_letter_code
_entity_poly.pdbx_strand_id
1 'polypeptide(L)'
;MVEERITDGRRIAELLSSEVDGREDGSLAEYAVTNADRDVEPTADGARAYDVTRRDERIARVFVHDDRAHLEFEAGQDIAAAAAADADLRVRPKATQPPKTLVFVESGAAVKRATDVFQTVSRQLAERDA
;
A
#
# COMPACT_ATOMS: atom_id res chain seq x y z
N MET A 1 20.89 3.03 21.53
CA MET A 1 19.45 3.34 21.47
C MET A 1 18.86 2.36 20.47
N VAL A 2 17.98 1.47 20.91
CA VAL A 2 17.16 0.67 19.98
C VAL A 2 16.06 1.61 19.55
N GLU A 3 16.07 2.08 18.29
CA GLU A 3 14.89 2.76 17.75
C GLU A 3 13.71 1.78 17.88
N GLU A 4 12.65 2.21 18.56
CA GLU A 4 11.40 1.46 18.67
C GLU A 4 10.87 1.23 17.26
N ARG A 5 11.21 0.08 16.67
CA ARG A 5 10.74 -0.29 15.34
C ARG A 5 9.28 -0.65 15.48
N ILE A 6 8.41 0.19 14.90
CA ILE A 6 6.99 -0.12 14.76
C ILE A 6 6.87 -1.34 13.85
N THR A 7 6.52 -2.50 14.41
CA THR A 7 6.22 -3.75 13.69
C THR A 7 4.77 -4.19 13.87
N ASP A 8 3.98 -3.49 14.68
CA ASP A 8 2.55 -3.77 14.82
C ASP A 8 1.82 -3.46 13.51
N GLY A 9 1.15 -4.47 12.93
CA GLY A 9 0.60 -4.34 11.59
C GLY A 9 -0.55 -3.33 11.49
N ARG A 10 -1.36 -3.19 12.54
CA ARG A 10 -2.40 -2.16 12.61
C ARG A 10 -1.77 -0.77 12.62
N ARG A 11 -0.74 -0.57 13.45
CA ARG A 11 -0.03 0.71 13.52
C ARG A 11 0.68 1.05 12.21
N ILE A 12 1.23 0.05 11.51
CA ILE A 12 1.80 0.22 10.17
C ILE A 12 0.74 0.70 9.17
N ALA A 13 -0.44 0.08 9.17
CA ALA A 13 -1.54 0.46 8.28
C ALA A 13 -2.09 1.86 8.60
N GLU A 14 -2.18 2.24 9.88
CA GLU A 14 -2.55 3.59 10.30
C GLU A 14 -1.57 4.64 9.76
N LEU A 15 -0.26 4.39 9.92
CA LEU A 15 0.78 5.28 9.38
C LEU A 15 0.69 5.40 7.86
N LEU A 16 0.48 4.28 7.16
CA LEU A 16 0.31 4.28 5.71
C LEU A 16 -0.92 5.06 5.28
N SER A 17 -2.05 4.90 5.98
CA SER A 17 -3.26 5.67 5.73
C SER A 17 -2.99 7.17 5.88
N SER A 18 -2.28 7.60 6.93
CA SER A 18 -1.93 9.01 7.12
C SER A 18 -1.00 9.55 6.04
N GLU A 19 -0.10 8.72 5.51
CA GLU A 19 0.81 9.13 4.44
C GLU A 19 0.12 9.27 3.08
N VAL A 20 -0.89 8.44 2.81
CA VAL A 20 -1.70 8.48 1.58
C VAL A 20 -2.69 9.64 1.64
N ASP A 21 -3.41 9.81 2.75
CA ASP A 21 -4.45 10.84 2.90
C ASP A 21 -3.88 12.23 3.19
N GLY A 22 -2.73 12.31 3.87
CA GLY A 22 -2.12 13.57 4.31
C GLY A 22 -1.31 14.32 3.25
N ARG A 23 -1.22 13.82 2.00
CA ARG A 23 -0.51 14.51 0.92
C ARG A 23 -1.50 15.06 -0.11
N GLU A 24 -1.89 16.31 0.13
CA GLU A 24 -2.73 17.10 -0.79
C GLU A 24 -1.92 17.68 -1.98
N ASP A 25 -0.58 17.55 -1.96
CA ASP A 25 0.31 18.06 -3.00
C ASP A 25 0.98 16.93 -3.79
N GLY A 26 1.14 17.15 -5.11
CA GLY A 26 1.93 16.28 -5.99
C GLY A 26 1.21 15.01 -6.45
N SER A 27 1.97 13.94 -6.68
CA SER A 27 1.49 12.69 -7.29
C SER A 27 0.57 11.86 -6.37
N LEU A 28 0.53 12.16 -5.07
CA LEU A 28 -0.40 11.53 -4.12
C LEU A 28 -1.76 12.22 -4.02
N ALA A 29 -1.90 13.46 -4.52
CA ALA A 29 -3.17 14.19 -4.48
C ALA A 29 -4.31 13.48 -5.26
N GLU A 30 -3.96 12.53 -6.13
CA GLU A 30 -4.92 11.72 -6.88
C GLU A 30 -5.46 10.53 -6.08
N TYR A 31 -4.85 10.21 -4.93
CA TYR A 31 -5.23 9.08 -4.10
C TYR A 31 -6.15 9.46 -2.95
N ALA A 32 -7.03 8.52 -2.58
CA ALA A 32 -7.86 8.62 -1.38
C ALA A 32 -7.93 7.28 -0.65
N VAL A 33 -8.02 7.34 0.68
CA VAL A 33 -8.36 6.18 1.52
C VAL A 33 -9.89 6.05 1.59
N THR A 34 -10.40 4.88 1.24
CA THR A 34 -11.84 4.60 1.19
C THR A 34 -12.17 3.28 1.89
N ASN A 35 -13.45 3.05 2.21
CA ASN A 35 -13.94 1.79 2.81
C ASN A 35 -13.16 1.34 4.06
N ALA A 36 -12.71 2.29 4.87
CA ALA A 36 -11.89 2.03 6.06
C ALA A 36 -12.69 1.39 7.19
N ASP A 37 -12.20 0.25 7.67
CA ASP A 37 -12.59 -0.40 8.91
C ASP A 37 -11.61 0.02 10.01
N ARG A 38 -12.09 0.84 10.96
CA ARG A 38 -11.25 1.42 12.02
C ARG A 38 -11.08 0.48 13.20
N ASP A 39 -11.88 -0.57 13.26
CA ASP A 39 -11.91 -1.56 14.34
C ASP A 39 -11.42 -2.92 13.82
N VAL A 40 -10.66 -2.91 12.71
CA VAL A 40 -10.13 -4.11 12.08
C VAL A 40 -9.15 -4.84 13.00
N GLU A 41 -9.47 -6.09 13.31
CA GLU A 41 -8.60 -6.97 14.08
C GLU A 41 -7.70 -7.78 13.12
N PRO A 42 -6.37 -7.84 13.37
CA PRO A 42 -5.46 -8.61 12.54
C PRO A 42 -5.80 -10.10 12.44
N THR A 43 -5.45 -10.71 11.30
CA THR A 43 -5.55 -12.16 11.12
C THR A 43 -4.30 -12.72 10.43
N ALA A 44 -4.10 -14.04 10.54
CA ALA A 44 -2.99 -14.74 9.89
C ALA A 44 -2.99 -14.53 8.36
N ASP A 45 -4.17 -14.54 7.73
CA ASP A 45 -4.33 -14.32 6.29
C ASP A 45 -4.39 -12.84 5.90
N GLY A 46 -4.49 -11.94 6.88
CA GLY A 46 -4.63 -10.51 6.70
C GLY A 46 -6.10 -10.10 6.69
N ALA A 47 -6.51 -9.23 7.61
CA ALA A 47 -7.85 -8.63 7.60
C ALA A 47 -7.85 -7.35 6.75
N ARG A 48 -8.86 -7.16 5.90
CA ARG A 48 -8.96 -5.95 5.06
C ARG A 48 -9.21 -4.73 5.94
N ALA A 49 -8.28 -3.78 5.93
CA ALA A 49 -8.39 -2.54 6.67
C ALA A 49 -9.08 -1.45 5.84
N TYR A 50 -8.60 -1.18 4.62
CA TYR A 50 -9.16 -0.14 3.76
C TYR A 50 -8.77 -0.35 2.29
N ASP A 51 -9.41 0.42 1.43
CA ASP A 51 -9.13 0.50 0.00
C ASP A 51 -8.39 1.82 -0.30
N VAL A 52 -7.50 1.80 -1.31
CA VAL A 52 -6.87 3.00 -1.87
C VAL A 52 -7.38 3.18 -3.29
N THR A 53 -7.95 4.34 -3.57
CA THR A 53 -8.47 4.70 -4.90
C THR A 53 -7.63 5.79 -5.53
N ARG A 54 -7.46 5.75 -6.86
CA ARG A 54 -6.96 6.85 -7.69
C ARG A 54 -8.10 7.36 -8.55
N ARG A 55 -8.47 8.65 -8.46
CA ARG A 55 -9.61 9.21 -9.23
C ARG A 55 -10.85 8.30 -9.19
N ASP A 56 -11.24 7.88 -7.98
CA ASP A 56 -12.34 6.96 -7.69
C ASP A 56 -12.18 5.49 -8.17
N GLU A 57 -11.10 5.15 -8.87
CA GLU A 57 -10.79 3.76 -9.24
C GLU A 57 -9.93 3.08 -8.18
N ARG A 58 -10.36 1.91 -7.67
CA ARG A 58 -9.58 1.17 -6.67
C ARG A 58 -8.32 0.57 -7.28
N ILE A 59 -7.17 1.04 -6.82
CA ILE A 59 -5.85 0.56 -7.27
C ILE A 59 -5.24 -0.48 -6.33
N ALA A 60 -5.51 -0.35 -5.02
CA ALA A 60 -4.96 -1.24 -4.02
C ALA A 60 -5.92 -1.47 -2.85
N ARG A 61 -5.71 -2.58 -2.15
CA ARG A 61 -6.33 -2.88 -0.86
C ARG A 61 -5.25 -3.08 0.20
N VAL A 62 -5.48 -2.61 1.41
CA VAL A 62 -4.55 -2.79 2.53
C VAL A 62 -5.12 -3.79 3.52
N PHE A 63 -4.27 -4.73 3.91
CA PHE A 63 -4.60 -5.79 4.85
C PHE A 63 -3.64 -5.78 6.03
N VAL A 64 -4.15 -6.09 7.21
CA VAL A 64 -3.39 -6.10 8.47
C VAL A 64 -3.19 -7.51 9.00
N HIS A 65 -1.96 -7.81 9.38
CA HIS A 65 -1.54 -8.96 10.17
C HIS A 65 -1.03 -8.47 11.53
N ASP A 66 -0.73 -9.37 12.46
CA ASP A 66 -0.16 -9.00 13.76
C ASP A 66 1.14 -8.20 13.62
N ASP A 67 2.00 -8.60 12.68
CA ASP A 67 3.40 -8.15 12.57
C ASP A 67 3.71 -7.32 11.31
N ARG A 68 2.71 -7.04 10.47
CA ARG A 68 2.87 -6.31 9.21
C ARG A 68 1.54 -5.88 8.60
N ALA A 69 1.60 -4.95 7.66
CA ALA A 69 0.56 -4.77 6.67
C ALA A 69 1.00 -5.35 5.32
N HIS A 70 0.05 -5.63 4.43
CA HIS A 70 0.36 -5.82 3.02
C HIS A 70 -0.62 -5.06 2.14
N LEU A 71 -0.12 -4.58 1.00
CA LEU A 71 -0.92 -3.99 -0.06
C LEU A 71 -1.16 -5.04 -1.14
N GLU A 72 -2.39 -5.14 -1.63
CA GLU A 72 -2.73 -5.91 -2.82
C GLU A 72 -3.07 -4.95 -3.97
N PHE A 73 -2.15 -4.81 -4.91
CA PHE A 73 -2.33 -4.03 -6.14
C PHE A 73 -2.99 -4.90 -7.22
N GLU A 74 -3.97 -4.33 -7.91
CA GLU A 74 -4.64 -4.95 -9.07
C GLU A 74 -4.39 -4.11 -10.33
N ALA A 75 -4.77 -2.83 -10.30
CA ALA A 75 -4.39 -1.87 -11.33
C ALA A 75 -2.93 -1.44 -11.15
N GLY A 76 -2.15 -1.46 -12.24
CA GLY A 76 -0.72 -1.14 -12.21
C GLY A 76 0.13 -2.13 -11.39
N GLN A 77 -0.35 -3.37 -11.18
CA GLN A 77 0.33 -4.37 -10.36
C GLN A 77 1.77 -4.69 -10.80
N ASP A 78 2.05 -4.57 -12.10
CA ASP A 78 3.37 -4.80 -12.70
C ASP A 78 4.35 -3.67 -12.32
N ILE A 79 3.85 -2.43 -12.37
CA ILE A 79 4.58 -1.24 -11.94
C ILE A 79 4.83 -1.31 -10.44
N ALA A 80 3.82 -1.68 -9.66
CA ALA A 80 3.94 -1.83 -8.20
C ALA A 80 4.97 -2.89 -7.84
N ALA A 81 5.02 -4.02 -8.58
CA ALA A 81 6.01 -5.07 -8.35
C ALA A 81 7.45 -4.56 -8.56
N ALA A 82 7.70 -3.87 -9.68
CA ALA A 82 9.02 -3.33 -10.00
C ALA A 82 9.44 -2.25 -8.98
N ALA A 83 8.58 -1.26 -8.74
CA ALA A 83 8.88 -0.16 -7.84
C ALA A 83 9.09 -0.63 -6.39
N ALA A 84 8.32 -1.61 -5.92
CA ALA A 84 8.47 -2.17 -4.59
C ALA A 84 9.77 -2.97 -4.45
N ALA A 85 10.17 -3.73 -5.48
CA ALA A 85 11.44 -4.42 -5.50
C ALA A 85 12.63 -3.45 -5.46
N ASP A 86 12.58 -2.37 -6.26
CA ASP A 86 13.60 -1.31 -6.27
C ASP A 86 13.69 -0.57 -4.92
N ALA A 87 12.58 -0.51 -4.19
CA ALA A 87 12.51 0.10 -2.85
C ALA A 87 12.83 -0.89 -1.70
N ASP A 88 13.42 -2.06 -2.00
CA ASP A 88 13.75 -3.10 -1.03
C ASP A 88 12.55 -3.56 -0.17
N LEU A 89 11.36 -3.60 -0.76
CA LEU A 89 10.17 -4.20 -0.16
C LEU A 89 10.01 -5.63 -0.65
N ARG A 90 9.49 -6.50 0.22
CA ARG A 90 9.14 -7.85 -0.19
C ARG A 90 7.92 -7.80 -1.11
N VAL A 91 8.02 -8.45 -2.26
CA VAL A 91 6.98 -8.52 -3.29
C VAL A 91 6.56 -9.96 -3.53
N ARG A 92 5.27 -10.19 -3.77
CA ARG A 92 4.73 -11.48 -4.17
C ARG A 92 3.66 -11.30 -5.25
N PRO A 93 3.99 -11.51 -6.54
CA PRO A 93 2.99 -11.62 -7.59
C PRO A 93 2.08 -12.83 -7.35
N LYS A 94 0.80 -12.70 -7.71
CA LYS A 94 -0.21 -13.76 -7.68
C LYS A 94 -0.77 -13.96 -9.09
N ALA A 95 -0.73 -15.21 -9.55
CA ALA A 95 -1.35 -15.63 -10.81
C ALA A 95 -2.88 -15.80 -10.66
N THR A 96 -3.57 -14.72 -10.30
CA THR A 96 -5.03 -14.63 -10.30
C THR A 96 -5.52 -13.99 -11.60
N GLN A 97 -6.83 -14.04 -11.87
CA GLN A 97 -7.46 -13.26 -12.94
C GLN A 97 -8.50 -12.32 -12.31
N PRO A 98 -8.28 -10.99 -12.32
CA PRO A 98 -7.10 -10.27 -12.83
C PRO A 98 -5.81 -10.54 -12.02
N PRO A 99 -4.61 -10.32 -12.62
CA PRO A 99 -3.33 -10.50 -11.93
C PRO A 99 -3.21 -9.50 -10.78
N LYS A 100 -2.50 -9.91 -9.73
CA LYS A 100 -2.32 -9.09 -8.52
C LYS A 100 -0.90 -9.14 -8.02
N THR A 101 -0.46 -8.08 -7.37
CA THR A 101 0.84 -8.02 -6.69
C THR A 101 0.64 -7.67 -5.23
N LEU A 102 1.23 -8.49 -4.35
CA LEU A 102 1.32 -8.18 -2.93
C LEU A 102 2.64 -7.48 -2.63
N VAL A 103 2.57 -6.38 -1.89
CA VAL A 103 3.73 -5.66 -1.35
C VAL A 103 3.63 -5.68 0.16
N PHE A 104 4.66 -6.15 0.85
CA PHE A 104 4.64 -6.26 2.32
C PHE A 104 5.29 -5.04 2.97
N VAL A 105 4.64 -4.51 4.01
CA VAL A 105 5.12 -3.40 4.83
C VAL A 105 5.32 -3.92 6.24
N GLU A 106 6.57 -4.24 6.57
CA GLU A 106 6.94 -4.95 7.80
C GLU A 106 7.49 -4.02 8.88
N SER A 107 7.51 -2.70 8.62
CA SER A 107 7.87 -1.71 9.63
C SER A 107 7.34 -0.31 9.33
N GLY A 108 7.31 0.56 10.34
CA GLY A 108 7.02 1.99 10.15
C GLY A 108 7.96 2.68 9.15
N ALA A 109 9.23 2.28 9.07
CA ALA A 109 10.16 2.80 8.07
C ALA A 109 9.79 2.35 6.64
N ALA A 110 9.27 1.13 6.48
CA ALA A 110 8.81 0.62 5.20
C ALA A 110 7.58 1.37 4.65
N VAL A 111 6.82 2.07 5.50
CA VAL A 111 5.66 2.89 5.08
C VAL A 111 6.08 3.98 4.08
N LYS A 112 7.22 4.64 4.31
CA LYS A 112 7.73 5.67 3.39
C LYS A 112 8.02 5.09 2.01
N ARG A 113 8.68 3.94 1.98
CA ARG A 113 8.97 3.22 0.73
C ARG A 113 7.69 2.76 0.01
N ALA A 114 6.71 2.26 0.76
CA ALA A 114 5.40 1.91 0.19
C ALA A 114 4.67 3.13 -0.40
N THR A 115 4.85 4.30 0.21
CA THR A 115 4.33 5.56 -0.30
C THR A 115 5.03 5.99 -1.60
N ASP A 116 6.34 5.77 -1.72
CA ASP A 116 7.10 6.02 -2.96
C ASP A 116 6.68 5.08 -4.10
N VAL A 117 6.25 3.84 -3.77
CA VAL A 117 5.64 2.92 -4.74
C VAL A 117 4.34 3.50 -5.30
N PHE A 118 3.45 4.00 -4.44
CA PHE A 118 2.22 4.67 -4.90
C PHE A 118 2.51 5.87 -5.81
N GLN A 119 3.46 6.72 -5.45
CA GLN A 119 3.85 7.85 -6.31
C GLN A 119 4.34 7.39 -7.68
N THR A 120 5.12 6.30 -7.73
CA THR A 120 5.62 5.73 -8.99
C THR A 120 4.50 5.13 -9.83
N VAL A 121 3.58 4.39 -9.21
CA VAL A 121 2.38 3.86 -9.88
C VAL A 121 1.53 4.99 -10.45
N SER A 122 1.27 6.04 -9.67
CA SER A 122 0.49 7.21 -10.09
C SER A 122 1.08 7.85 -11.35
N ARG A 123 2.37 8.16 -11.32
CA ARG A 123 3.08 8.75 -12.46
C ARG A 123 3.00 7.87 -13.71
N GLN A 124 3.27 6.57 -13.60
CA GLN A 124 3.25 5.70 -14.77
C GLN A 124 1.85 5.40 -15.30
N LEU A 125 0.82 5.39 -14.44
CA LEU A 125 -0.57 5.32 -14.90
C LEU A 125 -0.98 6.60 -15.63
N ALA A 126 -0.59 7.77 -15.11
CA ALA A 126 -0.83 9.04 -15.80
C ALA A 126 -0.20 9.10 -17.20
N GLU A 127 1.00 8.51 -17.37
CA GLU A 127 1.65 8.37 -18.68
C GLU A 127 0.93 7.39 -19.62
N ARG A 128 0.22 6.39 -19.08
CA ARG A 128 -0.60 5.44 -19.87
C ARG A 128 -1.96 6.01 -20.26
N ASP A 129 -2.49 6.94 -19.46
CA ASP A 129 -3.79 7.60 -19.68
C ASP A 129 -3.72 8.74 -20.73
N ALA A 130 -2.51 9.22 -21.05
CA ALA A 130 -2.24 10.37 -21.93
C ALA A 130 -2.09 9.97 -23.41
#